data_AF-T1C604-F1
#
_entry.id   AF-T1C604-F1
#
_cell.length_a   1.000
_cell.length_b   1.000
_cell.length_c   1.000
_cell.angle_alpha   90.00
_cell.angle_beta   90.00
_cell.angle_gamma   90.00
#
_symmetry.space_group_name_H-M   'P 1'
#
loop_
_entity.id
_entity.type
_entity.pdbx_description
1 polymer ?
#
loop_
_entity_poly.entity_id
_entity_poly.type
_entity_poly.pdbx_seq_one_letter_code
_entity_poly.pdbx_strand_id
1 'polypeptide(L)'
;MQTTAEQLQHWLAEPEGVRLEFKEAKQSYHFDKLVEYCVALANEGGGKIILGVTDRRPCRIVGTAAFAEPGRAEAGLHDRLSHRIPVEEVRTADGRVLVVHVPPRLPGTAWQIDGRYLKRAGDKLAA
;
A
#
# COMPACT_ATOMS: atom_id res chain seq x y z
N MET A 1 -7.21 -8.03 -9.68
CA MET A 1 -6.52 -8.99 -10.56
C MET A 1 -5.98 -10.06 -9.60
N GLN A 2 -5.18 -11.05 -10.00
CA GLN A 2 -4.45 -11.86 -9.01
C GLN A 2 -2.97 -11.63 -9.24
N THR A 3 -2.33 -10.94 -8.32
CA THR A 3 -0.88 -10.76 -8.32
C THR A 3 -0.21 -12.10 -8.06
N THR A 4 0.68 -12.53 -8.96
CA THR A 4 1.45 -13.77 -8.77
C THR A 4 2.71 -13.52 -7.94
N ALA A 5 3.27 -14.59 -7.35
CA ALA A 5 4.53 -14.50 -6.61
C ALA A 5 5.70 -14.02 -7.47
N GLU A 6 5.73 -14.38 -8.76
CA GLU A 6 6.73 -13.91 -9.73
C GLU A 6 6.62 -12.40 -9.96
N GLN A 7 5.38 -11.90 -10.08
CA GLN A 7 5.13 -10.47 -10.25
C GLN A 7 5.49 -9.68 -8.99
N LEU A 8 5.24 -10.25 -7.81
CA LEU A 8 5.71 -9.69 -6.55
C LEU A 8 7.24 -9.62 -6.50
N GLN A 9 7.95 -10.68 -6.90
CA GLN A 9 9.42 -10.68 -6.96
C GLN A 9 9.96 -9.62 -7.93
N HIS A 10 9.28 -9.38 -9.04
CA HIS A 10 9.62 -8.29 -9.95
C HIS A 10 9.54 -6.92 -9.26
N TRP A 11 8.46 -6.67 -8.52
CA TRP A 11 8.32 -5.42 -7.76
C TRP A 11 9.37 -5.28 -6.66
N LEU A 12 9.75 -6.38 -5.99
CA LEU A 12 10.82 -6.38 -4.98
C LEU A 12 12.21 -6.08 -5.56
N ALA A 13 12.42 -6.42 -6.83
CA ALA A 13 13.66 -6.13 -7.55
C ALA A 13 13.68 -4.71 -8.13
N GLU A 14 12.51 -4.11 -8.38
CA GLU A 14 12.42 -2.71 -8.79
C GLU A 14 12.90 -1.79 -7.66
N PRO A 15 13.63 -0.72 -7.99
CA PRO A 15 13.95 0.26 -6.98
C PRO A 15 12.68 0.88 -6.42
N GLU A 16 12.59 0.97 -5.08
CA GLU A 16 11.49 1.69 -4.41
C GLU A 16 11.37 3.08 -5.05
N GLY A 17 10.32 3.22 -5.86
CA GLY A 17 10.08 4.38 -6.70
C GLY A 17 8.85 5.13 -6.21
N VAL A 18 8.45 6.16 -6.94
CA VAL A 18 7.27 6.99 -6.60
C VAL A 18 5.97 6.18 -6.48
N ARG A 19 5.91 4.98 -7.08
CA ARG A 19 4.69 4.17 -7.22
C ARG A 19 4.69 2.85 -6.44
N LEU A 20 5.78 2.49 -5.75
CA LEU A 20 5.86 1.28 -4.94
C LEU A 20 6.30 1.67 -3.53
N GLU A 21 5.58 1.21 -2.53
CA GLU A 21 5.85 1.48 -1.12
C GLU A 21 5.97 0.15 -0.37
N PHE A 22 7.10 -0.11 0.28
CA PHE A 22 7.31 -1.34 1.05
C PHE A 22 7.14 -1.08 2.55
N LYS A 23 6.39 -1.95 3.22
CA LYS A 23 6.23 -1.91 4.69
C LYS A 23 6.36 -3.30 5.28
N GLU A 24 7.16 -3.42 6.34
CA GLU A 24 7.40 -4.70 7.01
C GLU A 24 6.09 -5.27 7.57
N ALA A 25 5.34 -4.45 8.32
CA ALA A 25 4.00 -4.76 8.85
C ALA A 25 3.86 -6.19 9.41
N LYS A 26 4.91 -6.72 10.05
CA LYS A 26 5.03 -8.15 10.36
C LYS A 26 3.89 -8.68 11.24
N GLN A 27 3.56 -7.95 12.30
CA GLN A 27 2.51 -8.33 13.25
C GLN A 27 1.23 -7.51 13.08
N SER A 28 1.38 -6.20 12.92
CA SER A 28 0.25 -5.27 12.80
C SER A 28 0.64 -4.05 11.99
N TYR A 29 -0.35 -3.38 11.42
CA TYR A 29 -0.18 -2.09 10.79
C TYR A 29 -1.38 -1.21 11.15
N HIS A 30 -1.12 0.05 11.47
CA HIS A 30 -2.19 0.98 11.83
C HIS A 30 -3.03 1.29 10.61
N PHE A 31 -4.35 1.10 10.72
CA PHE A 31 -5.27 1.36 9.62
C PHE A 31 -5.25 2.82 9.20
N ASP A 32 -5.23 3.77 10.15
CA ASP A 32 -5.16 5.20 9.81
C ASP A 32 -3.90 5.54 9.00
N LYS A 33 -2.75 4.94 9.34
CA LYS A 33 -1.53 5.09 8.53
C LYS A 33 -1.71 4.54 7.12
N LEU A 34 -2.39 3.40 6.96
CA LEU A 34 -2.67 2.85 5.63
C LEU A 34 -3.46 3.86 4.80
N VAL A 35 -4.49 4.44 5.40
CA VAL A 35 -5.34 5.44 4.74
C VAL A 35 -4.53 6.68 4.34
N GLU A 36 -3.70 7.21 5.25
CA GLU A 36 -2.83 8.36 4.96
C GLU A 36 -1.86 8.08 3.79
N TYR A 37 -1.24 6.89 3.76
CA TYR A 37 -0.36 6.48 2.65
C TYR A 37 -1.13 6.31 1.34
N CYS A 38 -2.36 5.79 1.36
CA CYS A 38 -3.21 5.70 0.17
C CYS A 38 -3.51 7.09 -0.41
N VAL A 39 -3.83 8.08 0.43
CA VAL A 39 -4.07 9.45 -0.01
C VAL A 39 -2.82 10.06 -0.65
N ALA A 40 -1.66 9.91 0.00
CA ALA A 40 -0.40 10.42 -0.52
C ALA A 40 -0.04 9.81 -1.88
N LEU A 41 -0.12 8.47 -2.01
CA LEU A 41 0.16 7.78 -3.27
C LEU A 41 -0.83 8.16 -4.37
N ALA A 42 -2.13 8.22 -4.07
CA ALA A 42 -3.12 8.63 -5.06
C ALA A 42 -2.83 10.04 -5.61
N ASN A 43 -2.39 10.96 -4.73
CA ASN A 43 -2.05 12.32 -5.11
C ASN A 43 -0.81 12.45 -6.00
N GLU A 44 0.11 11.50 -5.90
CA GLU A 44 1.35 11.42 -6.69
C GLU A 44 1.23 10.58 -7.97
N GLY A 45 0.02 10.17 -8.34
CA GLY A 45 -0.23 9.41 -9.56
C GLY A 45 -0.45 7.91 -9.33
N GLY A 46 -0.83 7.54 -8.10
CA GLY A 46 -1.18 6.18 -7.72
C GLY A 46 0.04 5.29 -7.50
N GLY A 47 -0.23 4.05 -7.09
CA GLY A 47 0.83 3.11 -6.78
C GLY A 47 0.34 1.85 -6.10
N LYS A 48 1.28 1.14 -5.47
CA LYS A 48 1.01 -0.06 -4.69
C LYS A 48 1.72 0.02 -3.35
N ILE A 49 1.02 -0.33 -2.29
CA ILE A 49 1.62 -0.53 -0.97
C ILE A 49 1.73 -2.03 -0.74
N ILE A 50 2.93 -2.50 -0.44
CA ILE A 50 3.23 -3.90 -0.24
C ILE A 50 3.60 -4.11 1.23
N LEU A 51 2.72 -4.81 1.95
CA LEU A 51 2.87 -5.14 3.37
C LEU A 51 3.43 -6.55 3.53
N GLY A 52 4.36 -6.73 4.47
CA GLY A 52 5.03 -8.03 4.70
C GLY A 52 6.42 -8.11 4.07
N VAL A 53 7.02 -6.96 3.76
CA VAL A 53 8.32 -6.85 3.07
C VAL A 53 9.21 -5.87 3.82
N THR A 54 10.50 -6.16 3.99
CA THR A 54 11.43 -5.22 4.63
C THR A 54 11.53 -3.90 3.86
N ASP A 55 11.61 -2.80 4.61
CA ASP A 55 11.83 -1.45 4.09
C ASP A 55 13.26 -1.28 3.53
N ARG A 56 14.23 -1.99 4.12
CA ARG A 56 15.64 -1.93 3.71
C ARG A 56 15.95 -2.91 2.61
N ARG A 57 16.80 -2.47 1.68
CA ARG A 57 17.39 -3.34 0.67
C ARG A 57 18.45 -4.27 1.27
N PRO A 58 18.56 -5.51 0.77
CA PRO A 58 17.67 -6.14 -0.21
C PRO A 58 16.28 -6.40 0.37
N CYS A 59 15.21 -5.97 -0.31
CA CYS A 59 13.83 -6.12 0.15
C CYS A 59 13.50 -7.62 0.22
N ARG A 60 13.17 -8.12 1.42
CA ARG A 60 12.85 -9.52 1.64
C ARG A 60 11.44 -9.65 2.16
N ILE A 61 10.76 -10.72 1.73
CA ILE A 61 9.47 -11.10 2.27
C ILE A 61 9.69 -11.63 3.68
N VAL A 62 9.04 -11.00 4.66
CA VAL A 62 9.05 -11.43 6.06
C VAL A 62 7.73 -12.04 6.52
N GLY A 63 6.69 -11.86 5.70
CA GLY A 63 5.32 -12.22 6.04
C GLY A 63 4.62 -11.15 6.88
N THR A 64 3.31 -10.99 6.69
CA THR A 64 2.46 -10.10 7.48
C THR A 64 1.24 -10.83 8.05
N ALA A 65 1.02 -10.64 9.35
CA ALA A 65 -0.24 -10.97 10.03
C ALA A 65 -1.20 -9.76 10.10
N ALA A 66 -0.78 -8.59 9.62
CA ALA A 66 -1.64 -7.41 9.57
C ALA A 66 -2.79 -7.63 8.57
N PHE A 67 -3.94 -7.01 8.86
CA PHE A 67 -5.16 -7.13 8.06
C PHE A 67 -5.46 -8.59 7.65
N ALA A 68 -5.65 -9.44 8.67
CA ALA A 68 -5.92 -10.88 8.48
C ALA A 68 -7.07 -11.16 7.50
N GLU A 69 -8.03 -10.22 7.41
CA GLU A 69 -9.12 -10.25 6.44
C GLU A 69 -8.97 -9.08 5.45
N PRO A 70 -8.43 -9.32 4.24
CA PRO A 70 -8.24 -8.29 3.22
C PRO A 70 -9.54 -7.56 2.84
N GLY A 71 -10.66 -8.29 2.78
CA GLY A 71 -11.97 -7.72 2.46
C GLY A 71 -12.43 -6.67 3.48
N ARG A 72 -12.10 -6.86 4.76
CA ARG A 72 -12.40 -5.86 5.80
C ARG A 72 -11.53 -4.61 5.66
N ALA A 73 -10.26 -4.78 5.27
CA ALA A 73 -9.38 -3.65 4.98
C ALA A 73 -9.85 -2.86 3.76
N GLU A 74 -10.23 -3.53 2.67
CA GLU A 74 -10.80 -2.91 1.47
C GLU A 74 -12.10 -2.15 1.80
N ALA A 75 -13.01 -2.78 2.55
CA ALA A 75 -14.26 -2.13 2.97
C ALA A 75 -14.00 -0.87 3.83
N GLY A 76 -13.06 -0.95 4.78
CA GLY A 76 -12.69 0.20 5.60
C GLY A 76 -12.04 1.32 4.79
N LEU A 77 -11.20 0.98 3.81
CA LEU A 77 -10.57 1.98 2.93
C LEU A 77 -11.61 2.67 2.06
N HIS A 78 -12.57 1.90 1.53
CA HIS A 78 -13.69 2.44 0.78
C HIS A 78 -14.58 3.35 1.64
N ASP A 79 -14.88 2.96 2.89
CA ASP A 79 -15.69 3.77 3.80
C ASP A 79 -15.00 5.11 4.13
N ARG A 80 -13.70 5.09 4.41
CA ARG A 80 -12.93 6.30 4.74
C ARG A 80 -12.65 7.22 3.56
N LEU A 81 -12.36 6.66 2.39
CA LEU A 81 -11.88 7.44 1.24
C LEU A 81 -12.92 7.57 0.13
N SER A 82 -14.03 6.84 0.19
CA SER A 82 -15.05 6.77 -0.89
C SER A 82 -14.45 6.40 -2.25
N HIS A 83 -13.33 5.69 -2.24
CA HIS A 83 -12.61 5.23 -3.42
C HIS A 83 -12.37 3.73 -3.35
N ARG A 84 -12.40 3.07 -4.51
CA ARG A 84 -12.11 1.63 -4.59
C ARG A 84 -10.60 1.42 -4.52
N ILE A 85 -10.14 0.79 -3.44
CA ILE A 85 -8.73 0.47 -3.19
C ILE A 85 -8.63 -1.04 -2.96
N PRO A 86 -8.43 -1.83 -4.02
CA PRO A 86 -8.36 -3.29 -3.90
C PRO A 86 -7.21 -3.72 -2.99
N VAL A 87 -7.49 -4.63 -2.06
CA VAL A 87 -6.48 -5.26 -1.20
C VAL A 87 -6.39 -6.73 -1.56
N GLU A 88 -5.26 -7.12 -2.15
CA GLU A 88 -4.99 -8.48 -2.58
C GLU A 88 -4.07 -9.18 -1.58
N GLU A 89 -4.39 -10.44 -1.25
CA GLU A 89 -3.50 -11.31 -0.50
C GLU A 89 -2.71 -12.19 -1.44
N VAL A 90 -1.38 -12.15 -1.31
CA VAL A 90 -0.43 -12.97 -2.05
C VAL A 90 0.29 -13.87 -1.07
N ARG A 91 0.17 -15.18 -1.25
CA ARG A 91 0.91 -16.17 -0.45
C ARG A 91 2.14 -16.62 -1.23
N THR A 92 3.32 -16.40 -0.66
CA THR A 92 4.58 -16.90 -1.22
C THR A 92 5.15 -18.02 -0.34
N ALA A 93 6.21 -18.68 -0.81
CA ALA A 93 6.94 -19.65 -0.01
C ALA A 93 7.56 -19.01 1.26
N ASP A 94 7.95 -17.75 1.18
CA ASP A 94 8.58 -17.00 2.27
C ASP A 94 7.57 -16.41 3.26
N GLY A 95 6.32 -16.20 2.85
CA GLY A 95 5.28 -15.73 3.75
C GLY A 95 4.06 -15.10 3.08
N ARG A 96 3.14 -14.61 3.90
CA ARG A 96 1.94 -13.88 3.47
C ARG A 96 2.28 -12.42 3.19
N VAL A 97 1.88 -11.90 2.05
CA VAL A 97 2.07 -10.50 1.65
C VAL A 97 0.71 -9.91 1.29
N LEU A 98 0.49 -8.65 1.65
CA LEU A 98 -0.69 -7.91 1.20
C LEU A 98 -0.29 -6.82 0.23
N VAL A 99 -1.01 -6.73 -0.87
CA VAL A 99 -0.80 -5.73 -1.92
C VAL A 99 -2.03 -4.84 -1.98
N VAL A 100 -1.85 -3.57 -1.64
CA VAL A 100 -2.89 -2.55 -1.69
C VAL A 100 -2.71 -1.75 -2.97
N HIS A 101 -3.70 -1.79 -3.86
CA HIS A 101 -3.65 -1.12 -5.16
C HIS A 101 -4.30 0.26 -5.04
N VAL A 102 -3.48 1.31 -5.08
CA VAL A 102 -3.92 2.69 -4.92
C VAL A 102 -4.07 3.32 -6.32
N PRO A 103 -5.30 3.67 -6.74
CA PRO A 103 -5.51 4.31 -8.03
C PRO A 103 -4.95 5.75 -8.04
N PRO A 104 -4.56 6.28 -9.21
CA PRO A 104 -4.24 7.69 -9.34
C PRO A 104 -5.47 8.57 -9.10
N ARG A 105 -5.25 9.77 -8.57
CA ARG A 105 -6.29 10.81 -8.56
C ARG A 105 -6.72 11.19 -9.98
N LEU A 106 -7.96 11.61 -10.12
CA LEU A 106 -8.43 12.19 -11.38
C LEU A 106 -7.76 13.55 -11.62
N PRO A 107 -7.42 13.91 -12.88
CA PRO A 107 -6.90 15.23 -13.21
C PRO A 107 -7.80 16.34 -12.66
N GLY A 108 -7.21 17.32 -11.98
CA GLY A 108 -7.95 18.44 -11.36
C GLY A 108 -8.60 18.13 -10.00
N THR A 109 -8.53 16.90 -9.49
CA THR A 109 -8.96 16.55 -8.12
C THR A 109 -7.75 16.36 -7.20
N ALA A 110 -7.95 16.28 -5.89
CA ALA A 110 -6.96 15.83 -4.93
C ALA A 110 -7.66 14.98 -3.87
N TRP A 111 -7.06 13.85 -3.52
CA TRP A 111 -7.54 13.04 -2.41
C TRP A 111 -7.22 13.76 -1.11
N GLN A 112 -8.16 13.71 -0.18
CA GLN A 112 -8.02 14.28 1.16
C GLN A 112 -8.45 13.26 2.20
N ILE A 113 -7.95 13.44 3.42
CA ILE A 113 -8.46 12.79 4.62
C ILE A 113 -8.60 13.82 5.72
N ASP A 114 -9.79 13.91 6.31
CA ASP A 114 -10.09 14.85 7.41
C ASP A 114 -9.67 16.31 7.11
N GLY A 115 -9.85 16.75 5.85
CA GLY A 115 -9.47 18.10 5.40
C GLY A 115 -7.98 18.30 5.09
N ARG A 116 -7.15 17.25 5.20
CA ARG A 116 -5.71 17.27 4.93
C ARG A 116 -5.41 16.71 3.54
N TYR A 117 -4.60 17.44 2.78
CA TYR A 117 -4.12 17.02 1.46
C TYR A 117 -2.70 16.49 1.57
N LEU A 118 -2.55 15.19 1.76
CA LEU A 118 -1.24 14.59 1.97
C LEU A 118 -0.51 14.38 0.64
N LYS A 119 0.78 14.66 0.63
CA LYS A 119 1.74 14.31 -0.42
C LYS A 119 2.93 13.60 0.22
N ARG A 120 3.69 12.84 -0.55
CA ARG A 120 4.89 12.18 -0.05
C ARG A 120 6.06 13.19 -0.10
N ALA A 121 6.88 13.15 0.94
CA ALA A 121 8.15 13.87 1.02
C ALA A 121 9.24 12.82 1.34
N GLY A 122 9.60 12.02 0.34
CA GLY A 122 10.49 10.86 0.51
C GLY A 122 9.78 9.70 1.22
N ASP A 123 10.28 9.30 2.39
CA ASP A 123 9.69 8.23 3.24
C ASP A 123 8.61 8.74 4.20
N LYS A 124 8.47 10.07 4.31
CA LYS A 124 7.53 10.73 5.23
C LYS A 124 6.35 11.36 4.49
N LEU A 125 5.23 11.50 5.20
CA LEU A 125 4.05 12.24 4.74
C LEU A 125 4.22 13.73 5.04
N ALA A 126 3.91 14.58 4.06
CA ALA A 126 3.81 16.03 4.22
C ALA A 126 2.37 16.49 3.96
N ALA A 127 1.89 17.46 4.74
CA ALA A 127 0.56 18.05 4.63
C ALA A 127 0.62 19.43 3.97
#